data_AF-A0A165YEQ8-F1
#
_entry.id   AF-A0A165YEQ8-F1
#
_cell.length_a   1.000
_cell.length_b   1.000
_cell.length_c   1.000
_cell.angle_alpha   90.00
_cell.angle_beta   90.00
_cell.angle_gamma   90.00
#
_symmetry.space_group_name_H-M   'P 1'
#
loop_
_entity.id
_entity.type
_entity.pdbx_description
1 polymer ?
#
loop_
_entity_poly.entity_id
_entity_poly.type
_entity_poly.pdbx_seq_one_letter_code
_entity_poly.pdbx_strand_id
1 'polypeptide(L)'
;MSKLTSRPDGNSYQERLCRHRAREDLAKRWLQYLVEGLHILLVSSIMLFMAGLLYQLRNLGKSFEKSAPRLLLIWQLGMALSSPILITVTAATMHALFYEASPFVGPFSKLVIRLAESGQASSALRPLIAGIITKAWLALLRLERQEKLRKACGRLMATDMSARVRQTISDRFYQFTKSTEHSSRTSIPDDILTIFAGQRSLISDFPTRVSIASLRPNNGDLRLYSSLPAEQCIAGVLCSYDWRVSGSPVLGERKDAFNLAQDHCYALLSQGKEAELMRILSSVDGASLARSFLQAHDNMLMNTRWELFHFFFRQRLLSVSNAPDNSDLLSLASLPFEQAIANVLCSHDRATLHGDREEIFSLAEDYCYGLLLSGRVSDLLRIISVVDRVSILRSYFRCRHAGYREIVEFVAGHCDHHDIRKLNEFMMNTHYPTVMPTPVSDFLVGLRPAVSINCDLSHFLRYLSAYRQTKTWMPASTVAVTWLKAYSVSKVSDRPAVRRFLQCCIQTDLRDNWNKLCETSNETRDRARSLLEELDNLSRETGADPDACSDSPQDRALLSIAQASATLDPGHIDDLPGPSRARPLASDCHERTALIVATSESAAIRLPDAPSSSATSDSAFEASSRLENAQTD
;
A
#
# COMPACT_ATOMS: atom_id res chain seq x y z
N MET A 1 -79.99 19.03 -1.37
CA MET A 1 -80.02 17.91 -2.34
C MET A 1 -81.34 17.78 -3.13
N SER A 2 -82.50 18.25 -2.63
CA SER A 2 -83.82 18.06 -3.28
C SER A 2 -83.96 18.60 -4.73
N LYS A 3 -83.27 19.69 -5.11
CA LYS A 3 -83.34 20.26 -6.48
C LYS A 3 -82.52 19.50 -7.55
N LEU A 4 -81.60 18.63 -7.13
CA LEU A 4 -80.78 17.82 -8.05
C LEU A 4 -81.50 16.53 -8.47
N THR A 5 -82.40 16.02 -7.63
CA THR A 5 -83.20 14.82 -7.89
C THR A 5 -84.62 15.12 -8.38
N SER A 6 -85.09 16.37 -8.24
CA SER A 6 -86.39 16.80 -8.77
C SER A 6 -86.39 16.88 -10.30
N ARG A 7 -87.47 16.37 -10.93
CA ARG A 7 -87.68 16.43 -12.38
C ARG A 7 -87.51 17.88 -12.90
N PRO A 8 -86.68 18.13 -13.92
CA PRO A 8 -86.55 19.48 -14.49
C PRO A 8 -87.85 19.90 -15.17
N ASP A 9 -88.28 21.14 -14.97
CA ASP A 9 -89.38 21.73 -15.74
C ASP A 9 -88.98 21.87 -17.21
N GLY A 10 -89.93 21.62 -18.11
CA GLY A 10 -89.76 21.68 -19.57
C GLY A 10 -90.98 21.09 -20.27
N ASN A 11 -91.34 21.58 -21.45
CA ASN A 11 -92.57 21.16 -22.13
C ASN A 11 -92.38 19.90 -22.99
N SER A 12 -91.13 19.60 -23.38
CA SER A 12 -90.78 18.39 -24.13
C SER A 12 -89.80 17.49 -23.36
N TYR A 13 -89.79 16.20 -23.68
CA TYR A 13 -88.85 15.23 -23.09
C TYR A 13 -87.39 15.62 -23.36
N GLN A 14 -87.11 16.11 -24.57
CA GLN A 14 -85.77 16.50 -25.01
C GLN A 14 -85.22 17.69 -24.20
N GLU A 15 -86.07 18.69 -23.93
CA GLU A 15 -85.72 19.86 -23.12
C GLU A 15 -85.42 19.48 -21.66
N ARG A 16 -86.20 18.54 -21.10
CA ARG A 16 -85.97 17.99 -19.75
C ARG A 16 -84.65 17.21 -19.69
N LEU A 17 -84.32 16.42 -20.70
CA LEU A 17 -83.07 15.66 -20.76
C LEU A 17 -81.84 16.58 -20.89
N CYS A 18 -81.90 17.61 -21.74
CA CYS A 18 -80.83 18.61 -21.86
C CYS A 18 -80.59 19.35 -20.54
N ARG A 19 -81.67 19.76 -19.84
CA ARG A 19 -81.56 20.41 -18.52
C ARG A 19 -81.00 19.46 -17.45
N HIS A 20 -81.37 18.18 -17.48
CA HIS A 20 -80.81 17.18 -16.58
C HIS A 20 -79.30 17.01 -16.80
N ARG A 21 -78.87 16.87 -18.06
CA ARG A 21 -77.44 16.71 -18.42
C ARG A 21 -76.62 17.94 -18.03
N ALA A 22 -77.14 19.14 -18.25
CA ALA A 22 -76.48 20.38 -17.82
C ALA A 22 -76.32 20.46 -16.29
N ARG A 23 -77.32 20.00 -15.51
CA ARG A 23 -77.22 19.92 -14.04
C ARG A 23 -76.21 18.86 -13.59
N GLU A 24 -76.17 17.71 -14.26
CA GLU A 24 -75.23 16.63 -13.98
C GLU A 24 -73.79 17.06 -14.25
N ASP A 25 -73.53 17.74 -15.38
CA ASP A 25 -72.19 18.23 -15.73
C ASP A 25 -71.69 19.30 -14.74
N LEU A 26 -72.59 20.17 -14.28
CA LEU A 26 -72.29 21.15 -13.25
C LEU A 26 -72.02 20.44 -11.91
N ALA A 27 -72.88 19.51 -11.50
CA ALA A 27 -72.73 18.76 -10.26
C ALA A 27 -71.42 17.95 -10.23
N LYS A 28 -71.03 17.31 -11.34
CA LYS A 28 -69.75 16.57 -11.44
C LYS A 28 -68.55 17.47 -11.24
N ARG A 29 -68.52 18.67 -11.85
CA ARG A 29 -67.42 19.64 -11.64
C ARG A 29 -67.33 20.10 -10.19
N TRP A 30 -68.47 20.42 -9.57
CA TRP A 30 -68.49 20.85 -8.17
C TRP A 30 -68.14 19.73 -7.20
N LEU A 31 -68.60 18.49 -7.46
CA LEU A 31 -68.24 17.32 -6.67
C LEU A 31 -66.75 17.02 -6.76
N GLN A 32 -66.15 17.15 -7.95
CA GLN A 32 -64.72 17.02 -8.13
C GLN A 32 -63.95 18.04 -7.30
N TYR A 33 -64.29 19.34 -7.37
CA TYR A 33 -63.65 20.36 -6.55
C TYR A 33 -63.83 20.12 -5.05
N LEU A 34 -64.99 19.63 -4.63
CA LEU A 34 -65.29 19.38 -3.22
C LEU A 34 -64.51 18.18 -2.67
N VAL A 35 -64.47 17.06 -3.40
CA VAL A 35 -63.71 15.86 -2.99
C VAL A 35 -62.22 16.14 -2.99
N GLU A 36 -61.71 16.81 -4.03
CA GLU A 36 -60.29 17.16 -4.14
C GLU A 36 -59.88 18.21 -3.09
N GLY A 37 -60.71 19.24 -2.89
CA GLY A 37 -60.47 20.27 -1.86
C GLY A 37 -60.49 19.72 -0.45
N LEU A 38 -61.40 18.78 -0.16
CA LEU A 38 -61.47 18.09 1.12
C LEU A 38 -60.20 17.27 1.39
N HIS A 39 -59.67 16.58 0.38
CA HIS A 39 -58.44 15.81 0.52
C HIS A 39 -57.22 16.70 0.81
N ILE A 40 -57.12 17.85 0.14
CA ILE A 40 -56.05 18.82 0.37
C ILE A 40 -56.14 19.40 1.80
N LEU A 41 -57.33 19.79 2.25
CA LEU A 41 -57.54 20.28 3.61
C LEU A 41 -57.20 19.23 4.66
N LEU A 42 -57.56 17.97 4.42
CA LEU A 42 -57.24 16.86 5.30
C LEU A 42 -55.72 16.65 5.43
N VAL A 43 -55.00 16.57 4.30
CA VAL A 43 -53.54 16.40 4.30
C VAL A 43 -52.84 17.59 4.94
N SER A 44 -53.29 18.82 4.65
CA SER A 44 -52.76 20.04 5.26
C SER A 44 -52.97 20.05 6.78
N SER A 45 -54.16 19.63 7.24
CA SER A 45 -54.47 19.51 8.67
C SER A 45 -53.57 18.49 9.37
N ILE A 46 -53.32 17.34 8.75
CA ILE A 46 -52.43 16.30 9.30
C ILE A 46 -50.99 16.84 9.41
N MET A 47 -50.50 17.52 8.37
CA MET A 47 -49.14 18.09 8.37
C MET A 47 -48.97 19.19 9.41
N LEU A 48 -49.94 20.09 9.55
CA LEU A 48 -49.94 21.15 10.57
C LEU A 48 -50.02 20.57 11.97
N PHE A 49 -50.85 19.54 12.18
CA PHE A 49 -50.95 18.83 13.46
C PHE A 49 -49.62 18.18 13.84
N MET A 50 -49.00 17.43 12.92
CA MET A 50 -47.71 16.77 13.17
C MET A 50 -46.58 17.77 13.43
N ALA A 51 -46.55 18.89 12.71
CA ALA A 51 -45.59 19.96 12.94
C ALA A 51 -45.79 20.61 14.32
N GLY A 52 -47.03 20.88 14.71
CA GLY A 52 -47.38 21.40 16.04
C GLY A 52 -46.98 20.44 17.17
N LEU A 53 -47.24 19.14 17.00
CA LEU A 53 -46.87 18.11 17.97
C LEU A 53 -45.35 18.00 18.13
N LEU A 54 -44.59 17.96 17.03
CA LEU A 54 -43.13 17.93 17.07
C LEU A 54 -42.54 19.21 17.69
N TYR A 55 -43.17 20.37 17.44
CA TYR A 55 -42.77 21.63 18.03
C TYR A 55 -43.00 21.66 19.55
N GLN A 56 -44.18 21.21 20.00
CA GLN A 56 -44.49 21.09 21.43
C GLN A 56 -43.56 20.11 22.13
N LEU A 57 -43.29 18.95 21.52
CA LEU A 57 -42.40 17.93 22.08
C LEU A 57 -40.95 18.44 22.23
N ARG A 58 -40.48 19.23 21.25
CA ARG A 58 -39.16 19.87 21.31
C ARG A 58 -39.08 20.90 22.44
N ASN A 59 -40.09 21.75 22.58
CA ASN A 59 -40.13 22.79 23.61
C ASN A 59 -40.23 22.16 25.01
N LEU A 60 -41.07 21.12 25.17
CA LEU A 60 -41.19 20.38 26.42
C LEU A 60 -39.86 19.70 26.80
N GLY A 61 -39.18 19.04 25.85
CA GLY A 61 -37.89 18.40 26.10
C GLY A 61 -36.78 19.38 26.52
N LYS A 62 -36.90 20.66 26.14
CA LYS A 62 -35.98 21.75 26.52
C LYS A 62 -36.38 22.50 27.81
N SER A 63 -37.61 22.32 28.29
CA SER A 63 -38.14 23.04 29.45
C SER A 63 -37.67 22.46 30.80
N PHE A 64 -37.02 21.30 30.80
CA PHE A 64 -36.52 20.67 32.03
C PHE A 64 -35.10 21.19 32.38
N GLU A 65 -34.88 21.44 33.67
CA GLU A 65 -33.62 21.98 34.23
C GLU A 65 -32.41 21.07 33.99
N LYS A 66 -32.64 19.75 33.94
CA LYS A 66 -31.74 18.76 33.33
C LYS A 66 -32.38 18.26 32.05
N SER A 67 -31.63 18.28 30.94
CA SER A 67 -32.13 17.84 29.64
C SER A 67 -32.79 16.46 29.76
N ALA A 68 -34.00 16.31 29.22
CA ALA A 68 -34.73 15.04 29.25
C ALA A 68 -34.38 14.23 27.99
N PRO A 69 -33.33 13.38 28.01
CA PRO A 69 -32.80 12.74 26.80
C PRO A 69 -33.85 11.86 26.12
N ARG A 70 -34.74 11.23 26.89
CA ARG A 70 -35.82 10.38 26.37
C ARG A 70 -36.78 11.18 25.47
N LEU A 71 -37.16 12.39 25.86
CA LEU A 71 -38.08 13.23 25.08
C LEU A 71 -37.42 13.77 23.80
N LEU A 72 -36.14 14.13 23.88
CA LEU A 72 -35.37 14.57 22.70
C LEU A 72 -35.14 13.44 21.70
N LEU A 73 -34.94 12.21 22.19
CA LEU A 73 -34.77 11.02 21.35
C LEU A 73 -36.08 10.65 20.63
N ILE A 74 -37.23 10.74 21.32
CA ILE A 74 -38.55 10.57 20.70
C ILE A 74 -38.81 11.66 19.66
N TRP A 75 -38.40 12.91 19.92
CA TRP A 75 -38.49 13.99 18.93
C TRP A 75 -37.62 13.71 17.70
N GLN A 76 -36.37 13.26 17.88
CA GLN A 76 -35.48 12.88 16.77
C GLN A 76 -36.07 11.73 15.95
N LEU A 77 -36.62 10.71 16.61
CA LEU A 77 -37.29 9.60 15.94
C LEU A 77 -38.52 10.08 15.15
N GLY A 78 -39.33 10.96 15.74
CA GLY A 78 -40.48 11.57 15.08
C GLY A 78 -40.09 12.40 13.84
N MET A 79 -38.98 13.13 13.90
CA MET A 79 -38.41 13.83 12.73
C MET A 79 -37.92 12.86 11.66
N ALA A 80 -37.23 11.79 12.05
CA ALA A 80 -36.72 10.79 11.13
C ALA A 80 -37.86 10.04 10.41
N LEU A 81 -38.95 9.70 11.11
CA LEU A 81 -40.09 8.99 10.53
C LEU A 81 -40.99 9.90 9.67
N SER A 82 -41.08 11.20 9.97
CA SER A 82 -41.88 12.14 9.17
C SER A 82 -41.14 12.67 7.94
N SER A 83 -39.81 12.68 7.95
CA SER A 83 -38.97 13.18 6.85
C SER A 83 -39.23 12.49 5.50
N PRO A 84 -39.33 11.14 5.40
CA PRO A 84 -39.61 10.46 4.14
C PRO A 84 -40.91 10.90 3.49
N ILE A 85 -41.99 11.07 4.27
CA ILE A 85 -43.30 11.49 3.76
C ILE A 85 -43.18 12.90 3.16
N LEU A 86 -42.50 13.83 3.85
CA LEU A 86 -42.28 15.19 3.36
C LEU A 86 -41.42 15.20 2.09
N ILE A 87 -40.36 14.39 2.06
CA ILE A 87 -39.46 14.26 0.90
C ILE A 87 -40.25 13.72 -0.31
N THR A 88 -41.04 12.66 -0.14
CA THR A 88 -41.84 12.07 -1.22
C THR A 88 -42.89 13.05 -1.75
N VAL A 89 -43.60 13.77 -0.87
CA VAL A 89 -44.58 14.79 -1.29
C VAL A 89 -43.89 15.93 -2.04
N THR A 90 -42.72 16.39 -1.56
CA THR A 90 -41.96 17.46 -2.22
C THR A 90 -41.42 17.01 -3.57
N ALA A 91 -40.89 15.79 -3.67
CA ALA A 91 -40.38 15.21 -4.90
C ALA A 91 -41.50 15.01 -5.93
N ALA A 92 -42.66 14.49 -5.52
CA ALA A 92 -43.83 14.34 -6.39
C ALA A 92 -44.35 15.70 -6.87
N THR A 93 -44.39 16.70 -5.98
CA THR A 93 -44.79 18.08 -6.34
C THR A 93 -43.81 18.69 -7.34
N MET A 94 -42.49 18.55 -7.11
CA MET A 94 -41.46 19.05 -8.04
C MET A 94 -41.55 18.35 -9.39
N HIS A 95 -41.71 17.03 -9.40
CA HIS A 95 -41.87 16.26 -10.64
C HIS A 95 -43.11 16.70 -11.42
N ALA A 96 -44.21 17.03 -10.74
CA ALA A 96 -45.43 17.55 -11.35
C ALA A 96 -45.31 18.98 -11.89
N LEU A 97 -44.38 19.79 -11.34
CA LEU A 97 -44.12 21.15 -11.79
C LEU A 97 -43.24 21.20 -13.05
N PHE A 98 -42.32 20.24 -13.21
CA PHE A 98 -41.33 20.26 -14.29
C PHE A 98 -41.70 19.42 -15.53
N TYR A 99 -42.62 18.48 -15.41
CA TYR A 99 -43.03 17.63 -16.53
C TYR A 99 -44.51 17.82 -16.88
N GLU A 100 -44.79 18.37 -18.07
CA GLU A 100 -46.15 18.68 -18.55
C GLU A 100 -47.09 17.47 -18.61
N ALA A 101 -46.54 16.25 -18.75
CA ALA A 101 -47.30 15.00 -18.80
C ALA A 101 -47.16 14.15 -17.51
N SER A 102 -46.82 14.77 -16.38
CA SER A 102 -46.60 13.98 -15.15
C SER A 102 -47.91 13.39 -14.61
N PRO A 103 -47.93 12.09 -14.22
CA PRO A 103 -49.09 11.45 -13.61
C PRO A 103 -49.44 12.03 -12.22
N PHE A 104 -48.56 12.89 -11.68
CA PHE A 104 -48.73 13.57 -10.39
C PHE A 104 -49.22 15.02 -10.55
N VAL A 105 -49.59 15.45 -11.77
CA VAL A 105 -50.19 16.78 -12.03
C VAL A 105 -51.60 16.82 -11.43
N GLY A 106 -51.65 17.22 -10.16
CA GLY A 106 -52.89 17.47 -9.44
C GLY A 106 -53.23 18.97 -9.34
N PRO A 107 -54.40 19.31 -8.76
CA PRO A 107 -54.78 20.69 -8.49
C PRO A 107 -53.79 21.44 -7.57
N PHE A 108 -53.01 20.72 -6.74
CA PHE A 108 -51.98 21.32 -5.88
C PHE A 108 -50.79 21.90 -6.67
N SER A 109 -50.25 21.19 -7.67
CA SER A 109 -49.18 21.75 -8.51
C SER A 109 -49.68 22.97 -9.29
N LYS A 110 -50.93 22.94 -9.76
CA LYS A 110 -51.59 24.10 -10.40
C LYS A 110 -51.82 25.27 -9.43
N LEU A 111 -52.13 25.02 -8.17
CA LEU A 111 -52.28 26.05 -7.13
C LEU A 111 -50.91 26.67 -6.77
N VAL A 112 -49.84 25.87 -6.68
CA VAL A 112 -48.47 26.35 -6.44
C VAL A 112 -47.97 27.20 -7.62
N ILE A 113 -48.25 26.79 -8.86
CA ILE A 113 -47.98 27.59 -10.07
C ILE A 113 -48.75 28.92 -10.01
N ARG A 114 -50.06 28.89 -9.73
CA ARG A 114 -50.86 30.12 -9.60
C ARG A 114 -50.44 31.03 -8.43
N LEU A 115 -49.97 30.49 -7.31
CA LEU A 115 -49.46 31.28 -6.18
C LEU A 115 -48.09 31.88 -6.48
N ALA A 116 -47.25 31.17 -7.24
CA ALA A 116 -46.00 31.71 -7.77
C ALA A 116 -46.25 32.82 -8.80
N GLU A 117 -47.27 32.66 -9.67
CA GLU A 117 -47.66 33.65 -10.69
C GLU A 117 -48.41 34.87 -10.12
N SER A 118 -49.26 34.69 -9.09
CA SER A 118 -50.07 35.77 -8.50
C SER A 118 -49.32 36.66 -7.49
N GLY A 119 -48.03 36.42 -7.24
CA GLY A 119 -47.19 37.30 -6.43
C GLY A 119 -47.58 37.40 -4.95
N GLN A 120 -48.53 36.60 -4.46
CA GLN A 120 -49.09 36.66 -3.09
C GLN A 120 -48.39 35.76 -2.07
N ALA A 121 -47.17 35.27 -2.34
CA ALA A 121 -46.35 34.64 -1.32
C ALA A 121 -45.78 35.71 -0.37
N SER A 122 -46.10 35.59 0.93
CA SER A 122 -45.61 36.48 2.00
C SER A 122 -44.09 36.74 1.87
N SER A 123 -43.66 37.97 2.16
CA SER A 123 -42.28 38.47 2.00
C SER A 123 -41.20 37.59 2.66
N ALA A 124 -41.56 36.74 3.62
CA ALA A 124 -40.64 35.82 4.30
C ALA A 124 -40.26 34.56 3.49
N LEU A 125 -41.09 34.08 2.55
CA LEU A 125 -40.87 32.82 1.83
C LEU A 125 -40.17 32.99 0.48
N ARG A 126 -40.23 34.17 -0.13
CA ARG A 126 -39.60 34.47 -1.43
C ARG A 126 -38.08 34.22 -1.46
N PRO A 127 -37.27 34.63 -0.46
CA PRO A 127 -35.82 34.42 -0.51
C PRO A 127 -35.43 32.95 -0.37
N LEU A 128 -36.20 32.18 0.40
CA LEU A 128 -35.92 30.79 0.72
C LEU A 128 -36.32 29.87 -0.45
N ILE A 129 -37.46 30.15 -1.08
CA ILE A 129 -37.92 29.48 -2.31
C ILE A 129 -37.00 29.86 -3.48
N ALA A 130 -36.65 31.14 -3.65
CA ALA A 130 -35.70 31.56 -4.68
C ALA A 130 -34.29 30.98 -4.47
N GLY A 131 -33.83 30.85 -3.22
CA GLY A 131 -32.54 30.24 -2.88
C GLY A 131 -32.50 28.72 -3.12
N ILE A 132 -33.58 28.00 -2.80
CA ILE A 132 -33.71 26.57 -3.08
C ILE A 132 -33.84 26.35 -4.59
N ILE A 133 -34.67 27.14 -5.29
CA ILE A 133 -34.84 27.05 -6.74
C ILE A 133 -33.53 27.39 -7.45
N THR A 134 -32.82 28.45 -7.09
CA THR A 134 -31.55 28.83 -7.76
C THR A 134 -30.45 27.81 -7.53
N LYS A 135 -30.28 27.28 -6.31
CA LYS A 135 -29.29 26.23 -6.03
C LYS A 135 -29.66 24.90 -6.68
N ALA A 136 -30.93 24.51 -6.63
CA ALA A 136 -31.42 23.30 -7.29
C ALA A 136 -31.32 23.44 -8.81
N TRP A 137 -31.62 24.61 -9.38
CA TRP A 137 -31.52 24.90 -10.81
C TRP A 137 -30.06 24.98 -11.27
N LEU A 138 -29.14 25.55 -10.48
CA LEU A 138 -27.70 25.47 -10.77
C LEU A 138 -27.18 24.04 -10.70
N ALA A 139 -27.63 23.25 -9.72
CA ALA A 139 -27.26 21.84 -9.59
C ALA A 139 -27.85 21.00 -10.74
N LEU A 140 -29.09 21.25 -11.14
CA LEU A 140 -29.77 20.61 -12.27
C LEU A 140 -29.15 21.01 -13.60
N LEU A 141 -28.81 22.27 -13.83
CA LEU A 141 -28.09 22.72 -15.03
C LEU A 141 -26.71 22.08 -15.12
N ARG A 142 -26.02 21.92 -13.98
CA ARG A 142 -24.72 21.25 -13.92
C ARG A 142 -24.87 19.76 -14.24
N LEU A 143 -25.86 19.08 -13.67
CA LEU A 143 -26.18 17.67 -13.94
C LEU A 143 -26.65 17.44 -15.38
N GLU A 144 -27.54 18.27 -15.91
CA GLU A 144 -28.07 18.15 -17.27
C GLU A 144 -26.99 18.44 -18.32
N ARG A 145 -26.11 19.42 -18.08
CA ARG A 145 -24.94 19.68 -18.93
C ARG A 145 -23.95 18.52 -18.88
N GLN A 146 -23.72 17.92 -17.70
CA GLN A 146 -22.86 16.74 -17.56
C GLN A 146 -23.46 15.50 -18.23
N GLU A 147 -24.77 15.26 -18.11
CA GLU A 147 -25.46 14.12 -18.73
C GLU A 147 -25.55 14.26 -20.25
N LYS A 148 -25.79 15.48 -20.76
CA LYS A 148 -25.73 15.76 -22.21
C LYS A 148 -24.31 15.57 -22.74
N LEU A 149 -23.29 16.04 -22.01
CA LEU A 149 -21.89 15.83 -22.36
C LEU A 149 -21.53 14.34 -22.32
N ARG A 150 -21.98 13.60 -21.31
CA ARG A 150 -21.82 12.13 -21.19
C ARG A 150 -22.46 11.40 -22.37
N LYS A 151 -23.71 11.72 -22.72
CA LYS A 151 -24.41 11.12 -23.86
C LYS A 151 -23.75 11.48 -25.20
N ALA A 152 -23.30 12.72 -25.35
CA ALA A 152 -22.57 13.15 -26.55
C ALA A 152 -21.22 12.42 -26.66
N CYS A 153 -20.44 12.37 -25.58
CA CYS A 153 -19.19 11.60 -25.52
C CYS A 153 -19.44 10.11 -25.78
N GLY A 154 -20.47 9.50 -25.17
CA GLY A 154 -20.81 8.09 -25.39
C GLY A 154 -21.19 7.79 -26.85
N ARG A 155 -21.96 8.69 -27.50
CA ARG A 155 -22.30 8.57 -28.93
C ARG A 155 -21.09 8.78 -29.84
N LEU A 156 -20.25 9.76 -29.53
CA LEU A 156 -19.01 10.05 -30.26
C LEU A 156 -17.92 8.99 -30.03
N MET A 157 -18.11 8.09 -29.07
CA MET A 157 -17.17 7.02 -28.74
C MET A 157 -17.77 5.63 -28.97
N ALA A 158 -18.93 5.55 -29.62
CA ALA A 158 -19.54 4.30 -30.01
C ALA A 158 -18.65 3.52 -31.00
N THR A 159 -18.77 2.19 -30.97
CA THR A 159 -17.86 1.24 -31.61
C THR A 159 -17.83 1.32 -33.14
N ASP A 160 -18.80 1.99 -33.77
CA ASP A 160 -18.98 2.12 -35.21
C ASP A 160 -18.16 3.26 -35.86
N MET A 161 -17.48 4.10 -35.07
CA MET A 161 -16.68 5.19 -35.59
C MET A 161 -15.28 4.77 -36.04
N SER A 162 -14.80 5.38 -37.14
CA SER A 162 -13.46 5.11 -37.68
C SER A 162 -12.36 5.48 -36.68
N ALA A 163 -11.27 4.70 -36.68
CA ALA A 163 -10.13 4.91 -35.79
C ALA A 163 -9.58 6.34 -35.83
N ARG A 164 -9.65 7.00 -37.00
CA ARG A 164 -9.17 8.38 -37.20
C ARG A 164 -10.02 9.42 -36.45
N VAL A 165 -11.34 9.23 -36.37
CA VAL A 165 -12.21 10.17 -35.64
C VAL A 165 -12.02 10.00 -34.13
N ARG A 166 -11.88 8.76 -33.65
CA ARG A 166 -11.53 8.51 -32.23
C ARG A 166 -10.21 9.16 -31.84
N GLN A 167 -9.18 9.03 -32.67
CA GLN A 167 -7.89 9.68 -32.44
C GLN A 167 -8.04 11.20 -32.39
N THR A 168 -8.74 11.79 -33.35
CA THR A 168 -8.94 13.25 -33.41
C THR A 168 -9.64 13.78 -32.16
N ILE A 169 -10.66 13.06 -31.66
CA ILE A 169 -11.36 13.47 -30.45
C ILE A 169 -10.48 13.28 -29.21
N SER A 170 -9.69 12.20 -29.14
CA SER A 170 -8.71 11.98 -28.08
C SER A 170 -7.66 13.11 -28.03
N ASP A 171 -7.11 13.49 -29.18
CA ASP A 171 -6.14 14.59 -29.30
C ASP A 171 -6.73 15.93 -28.85
N ARG A 172 -7.99 16.21 -29.23
CA ARG A 172 -8.70 17.42 -28.80
C ARG A 172 -9.03 17.42 -27.32
N PHE A 173 -9.41 16.26 -26.77
CA PHE A 173 -9.63 16.11 -25.34
C PHE A 173 -8.33 16.31 -24.55
N TYR A 174 -7.21 15.78 -25.05
CA TYR A 174 -5.88 16.01 -24.46
C TYR A 174 -5.46 17.48 -24.48
N GLN A 175 -5.69 18.19 -25.60
CA GLN A 175 -5.44 19.64 -25.65
C GLN A 175 -6.30 20.39 -24.64
N PHE A 176 -7.57 19.98 -24.49
CA PHE A 176 -8.48 20.54 -23.50
C PHE A 176 -7.98 20.26 -22.08
N THR A 177 -7.60 19.03 -21.72
CA THR A 177 -7.10 18.71 -20.38
C THR A 177 -5.85 19.50 -20.03
N LYS A 178 -4.88 19.58 -20.94
CA LYS A 178 -3.65 20.39 -20.79
C LYS A 178 -3.95 21.88 -20.57
N SER A 179 -4.98 22.41 -21.23
CA SER A 179 -5.43 23.79 -21.01
C SER A 179 -6.10 23.99 -19.64
N THR A 180 -6.81 22.98 -19.14
CA THR A 180 -7.48 23.02 -17.83
C THR A 180 -6.53 22.83 -16.65
N GLU A 181 -5.34 22.24 -16.84
CA GLU A 181 -4.32 22.11 -15.80
C GLU A 181 -3.88 23.47 -15.20
N HIS A 182 -3.99 24.55 -15.98
CA HIS A 182 -3.64 25.90 -15.58
C HIS A 182 -4.82 26.71 -14.99
N SER A 183 -6.03 26.16 -14.98
CA SER A 183 -7.25 26.85 -14.53
C SER A 183 -8.00 26.02 -13.49
N SER A 184 -7.81 26.34 -12.21
CA SER A 184 -8.29 25.60 -11.04
C SER A 184 -9.81 25.57 -10.81
N ARG A 185 -10.65 26.02 -11.75
CA ARG A 185 -12.05 26.38 -11.45
C ARG A 185 -13.11 25.31 -11.72
N THR A 186 -12.83 24.23 -12.45
CA THR A 186 -13.84 23.18 -12.70
C THR A 186 -13.23 21.78 -12.77
N SER A 187 -13.57 20.91 -11.82
CA SER A 187 -13.20 19.49 -11.90
C SER A 187 -14.01 18.80 -13.00
N ILE A 188 -13.30 18.05 -13.86
CA ILE A 188 -13.94 17.19 -14.86
C ILE A 188 -14.67 16.07 -14.12
N PRO A 189 -15.96 15.78 -14.42
CA PRO A 189 -16.66 14.67 -13.79
C PRO A 189 -16.00 13.33 -14.10
N ASP A 190 -15.88 12.49 -13.08
CA ASP A 190 -15.13 11.22 -13.13
C ASP A 190 -15.65 10.26 -14.20
N ASP A 191 -16.97 10.19 -14.40
CA ASP A 191 -17.61 9.41 -15.46
C ASP A 191 -17.03 9.67 -16.87
N ILE A 192 -16.67 10.92 -17.16
CA ILE A 192 -16.09 11.30 -18.46
C ILE A 192 -14.64 10.82 -18.52
N LEU A 193 -13.88 10.99 -17.44
CA LEU A 193 -12.51 10.48 -17.36
C LEU A 193 -12.49 8.96 -17.58
N THR A 194 -13.45 8.24 -17.02
CA THR A 194 -13.60 6.78 -17.18
C THR A 194 -13.86 6.37 -18.64
N ILE A 195 -14.66 7.13 -19.40
CA ILE A 195 -14.93 6.84 -20.82
C ILE A 195 -13.63 6.91 -21.65
N PHE A 196 -12.81 7.94 -21.42
CA PHE A 196 -11.53 8.09 -22.14
C PHE A 196 -10.46 7.12 -21.62
N ALA A 197 -10.45 6.82 -20.32
CA ALA A 197 -9.52 5.85 -19.72
C ALA A 197 -9.78 4.40 -20.19
N GLY A 198 -11.03 4.04 -20.49
CA GLY A 198 -11.44 2.69 -20.86
C GLY A 198 -11.25 2.29 -22.34
N GLN A 199 -10.74 3.17 -23.21
CA GLN A 199 -10.58 2.84 -24.63
C GLN A 199 -9.47 1.80 -24.86
N ARG A 200 -9.28 1.30 -26.08
CA ARG A 200 -8.04 0.61 -26.50
C ARG A 200 -7.30 1.54 -27.45
N SER A 201 -6.07 1.95 -27.10
CA SER A 201 -5.27 2.90 -27.87
C SER A 201 -3.87 2.35 -28.07
N LEU A 202 -3.14 2.92 -29.04
CA LEU A 202 -1.76 2.54 -29.30
C LEU A 202 -0.88 2.92 -28.10
N ILE A 203 0.27 2.27 -27.96
CA ILE A 203 1.26 2.58 -26.91
C ILE A 203 1.68 4.06 -26.93
N SER A 204 1.71 4.68 -28.11
CA SER A 204 1.98 6.10 -28.29
C SER A 204 0.99 7.01 -27.54
N ASP A 205 -0.22 6.54 -27.28
CA ASP A 205 -1.28 7.28 -26.59
C ASP A 205 -1.27 7.02 -25.07
N PHE A 206 -0.38 6.17 -24.56
CA PHE A 206 -0.28 5.85 -23.14
C PHE A 206 -0.07 7.11 -22.27
N PRO A 207 0.83 8.06 -22.61
CA PRO A 207 1.00 9.29 -21.84
C PRO A 207 -0.28 10.13 -21.72
N THR A 208 -1.10 10.16 -22.78
CA THR A 208 -2.40 10.84 -22.78
C THR A 208 -3.34 10.25 -21.72
N ARG A 209 -3.37 8.92 -21.58
CA ARG A 209 -4.19 8.28 -20.54
C ARG A 209 -3.70 8.57 -19.15
N VAL A 210 -2.39 8.58 -18.96
CA VAL A 210 -1.78 8.92 -17.67
C VAL A 210 -2.09 10.38 -17.32
N SER A 211 -2.07 11.29 -18.29
CA SER A 211 -2.50 12.68 -18.11
C SER A 211 -3.97 12.74 -17.64
N ILE A 212 -4.87 11.99 -18.28
CA ILE A 212 -6.28 11.91 -17.88
C ILE A 212 -6.44 11.34 -16.46
N ALA A 213 -5.74 10.23 -16.15
CA ALA A 213 -5.74 9.62 -14.82
C ALA A 213 -5.20 10.57 -13.74
N SER A 214 -4.25 11.44 -14.09
CA SER A 214 -3.66 12.43 -13.19
C SER A 214 -4.62 13.55 -12.76
N LEU A 215 -5.76 13.69 -13.46
CA LEU A 215 -6.81 14.64 -13.11
C LEU A 215 -7.76 14.09 -12.05
N ARG A 216 -7.72 12.77 -11.77
CA ARG A 216 -8.49 12.17 -10.69
C ARG A 216 -7.97 12.63 -9.31
N PRO A 217 -8.83 12.66 -8.28
CA PRO A 217 -8.41 13.01 -6.93
C PRO A 217 -7.19 12.18 -6.49
N ASN A 218 -6.19 12.87 -5.94
CA ASN A 218 -4.94 12.28 -5.44
C ASN A 218 -4.07 11.51 -6.46
N ASN A 219 -4.18 11.82 -7.75
CA ASN A 219 -3.28 11.31 -8.80
C ASN A 219 -2.36 12.38 -9.40
N GLY A 220 -2.19 13.52 -8.71
CA GLY A 220 -1.39 14.63 -9.22
C GLY A 220 0.07 14.27 -9.50
N ASP A 221 0.61 13.25 -8.81
CA ASP A 221 1.94 12.70 -9.01
C ASP A 221 2.12 12.06 -10.40
N LEU A 222 1.05 11.51 -11.00
CA LEU A 222 1.09 10.91 -12.34
C LEU A 222 1.37 11.93 -13.46
N ARG A 223 1.18 13.24 -13.20
CA ARG A 223 1.42 14.30 -14.20
C ARG A 223 2.84 14.30 -14.73
N LEU A 224 3.81 14.05 -13.84
CA LEU A 224 5.22 14.00 -14.20
C LEU A 224 5.48 12.93 -15.26
N TYR A 225 4.85 11.76 -15.13
CA TYR A 225 5.01 10.66 -16.08
C TYR A 225 4.30 10.93 -17.41
N SER A 226 3.17 11.62 -17.39
CA SER A 226 2.40 11.91 -18.61
C SER A 226 3.11 12.81 -19.63
N SER A 227 4.17 13.53 -19.19
CA SER A 227 4.99 14.37 -20.06
C SER A 227 6.19 13.64 -20.66
N LEU A 228 6.43 12.38 -20.26
CA LEU A 228 7.56 11.58 -20.72
C LEU A 228 7.22 10.78 -21.99
N PRO A 229 8.25 10.32 -22.75
CA PRO A 229 8.05 9.35 -23.82
C PRO A 229 7.31 8.10 -23.33
N ALA A 230 6.56 7.43 -24.22
CA ALA A 230 5.67 6.33 -23.85
C ALA A 230 6.33 5.25 -22.97
N GLU A 231 7.56 4.83 -23.29
CA GLU A 231 8.29 3.82 -22.53
C GLU A 231 8.58 4.27 -21.09
N GLN A 232 9.06 5.51 -20.91
CA GLN A 232 9.33 6.09 -19.59
C GLN A 232 8.03 6.38 -18.83
N CYS A 233 6.95 6.72 -19.54
CA CYS A 233 5.63 6.90 -18.96
C CYS A 233 5.10 5.57 -18.40
N ILE A 234 5.21 4.48 -19.15
CA ILE A 234 4.84 3.12 -18.71
C ILE A 234 5.66 2.74 -17.48
N ALA A 235 6.97 2.90 -17.55
CA ALA A 235 7.90 2.66 -16.44
C ALA A 235 7.51 3.42 -15.16
N GLY A 236 7.23 4.72 -15.29
CA GLY A 236 6.78 5.55 -14.17
C GLY A 236 5.45 5.08 -13.58
N VAL A 237 4.49 4.69 -14.42
CA VAL A 237 3.20 4.14 -13.95
C VAL A 237 3.38 2.80 -13.24
N LEU A 238 4.26 1.91 -13.71
CA LEU A 238 4.57 0.65 -13.03
C LEU A 238 5.16 0.86 -11.64
N CYS A 239 5.75 2.03 -11.35
CA CYS A 239 6.29 2.40 -10.03
C CYS A 239 5.33 3.27 -9.21
N SER A 240 4.15 3.60 -9.74
CA SER A 240 3.27 4.61 -9.15
C SER A 240 2.56 4.20 -7.86
N TYR A 241 2.70 2.94 -7.43
CA TYR A 241 2.23 2.47 -6.12
C TYR A 241 3.37 2.36 -5.08
N ASP A 242 4.58 2.83 -5.38
CA ASP A 242 5.65 2.83 -4.38
C ASP A 242 5.32 3.75 -3.19
N TRP A 243 5.17 3.12 -2.01
CA TRP A 243 4.80 3.77 -0.76
C TRP A 243 5.93 4.56 -0.10
N ARG A 244 7.21 4.34 -0.47
CA ARG A 244 8.34 5.08 0.15
C ARG A 244 8.54 6.48 -0.44
N VAL A 245 8.21 6.66 -1.71
CA VAL A 245 8.28 7.98 -2.39
C VAL A 245 7.22 8.94 -1.85
N SER A 246 6.18 8.38 -1.23
CA SER A 246 4.94 9.03 -0.92
C SER A 246 4.74 8.94 0.58
N GLY A 247 5.12 9.97 1.35
CA GLY A 247 4.95 10.09 2.80
C GLY A 247 3.49 10.12 3.28
N SER A 248 2.69 9.14 2.85
CA SER A 248 1.24 9.03 2.94
C SER A 248 0.43 10.15 2.25
N PRO A 249 0.53 10.37 0.93
CA PRO A 249 -0.60 10.78 0.15
C PRO A 249 -1.54 9.58 0.00
N VAL A 250 -2.82 9.77 0.31
CA VAL A 250 -3.89 8.86 -0.07
C VAL A 250 -3.80 8.64 -1.59
N LEU A 251 -3.31 7.50 -2.07
CA LEU A 251 -3.17 7.28 -3.52
C LEU A 251 -4.56 7.33 -4.18
N GLY A 252 -4.68 8.08 -5.27
CA GLY A 252 -5.90 8.12 -6.06
C GLY A 252 -6.14 6.82 -6.84
N GLU A 253 -7.36 6.66 -7.36
CA GLU A 253 -7.73 5.53 -8.21
C GLU A 253 -6.90 5.58 -9.50
N ARG A 254 -5.98 4.63 -9.67
CA ARG A 254 -5.06 4.51 -10.82
C ARG A 254 -4.95 3.08 -11.34
N LYS A 255 -5.93 2.23 -11.01
CA LYS A 255 -5.93 0.78 -11.33
C LYS A 255 -5.86 0.56 -12.83
N ASP A 256 -6.63 1.33 -13.59
CA ASP A 256 -6.71 1.20 -15.05
C ASP A 256 -5.37 1.47 -15.74
N ALA A 257 -4.69 2.56 -15.36
CA ALA A 257 -3.41 2.95 -15.93
C ALA A 257 -2.33 1.89 -15.60
N PHE A 258 -2.30 1.42 -14.36
CA PHE A 258 -1.37 0.38 -13.93
C PHE A 258 -1.63 -0.96 -14.63
N ASN A 259 -2.89 -1.40 -14.69
CA ASN A 259 -3.30 -2.62 -15.40
C ASN A 259 -2.87 -2.58 -16.87
N LEU A 260 -3.11 -1.45 -17.54
CA LEU A 260 -2.73 -1.28 -18.93
C LEU A 260 -1.21 -1.32 -19.12
N ALA A 261 -0.45 -0.73 -18.20
CA ALA A 261 1.01 -0.79 -18.21
C ALA A 261 1.52 -2.23 -18.08
N GLN A 262 1.02 -2.98 -17.09
CA GLN A 262 1.45 -4.37 -16.89
C GLN A 262 0.99 -5.29 -18.03
N ASP A 263 -0.22 -5.14 -18.56
CA ASP A 263 -0.71 -5.95 -19.66
C ASP A 263 0.12 -5.71 -20.93
N HIS A 264 0.55 -4.46 -21.16
CA HIS A 264 1.44 -4.14 -22.26
C HIS A 264 2.81 -4.80 -22.09
N CYS A 265 3.43 -4.67 -20.92
CA CYS A 265 4.72 -5.32 -20.62
C CYS A 265 4.62 -6.85 -20.72
N TYR A 266 3.52 -7.43 -20.24
CA TYR A 266 3.26 -8.87 -20.33
C TYR A 266 3.08 -9.32 -21.77
N ALA A 267 2.40 -8.53 -22.61
CA ALA A 267 2.28 -8.81 -24.03
C ALA A 267 3.66 -8.83 -24.71
N LEU A 268 4.55 -7.87 -24.40
CA LEU A 268 5.93 -7.86 -24.91
C LEU A 268 6.69 -9.12 -24.48
N LEU A 269 6.60 -9.50 -23.20
CA LEU A 269 7.23 -10.71 -22.68
C LEU A 269 6.71 -11.98 -23.39
N SER A 270 5.39 -12.12 -23.52
CA SER A 270 4.76 -13.27 -24.17
C SER A 270 5.10 -13.40 -25.67
N GLN A 271 5.44 -12.29 -26.32
CA GLN A 271 5.86 -12.23 -27.73
C GLN A 271 7.38 -12.45 -27.88
N GLY A 272 8.14 -12.65 -26.80
CA GLY A 272 9.59 -12.76 -26.84
C GLY A 272 10.31 -11.44 -27.14
N LYS A 273 9.63 -10.29 -27.02
CA LYS A 273 10.19 -8.95 -27.27
C LYS A 273 10.90 -8.39 -26.04
N GLU A 274 11.80 -9.19 -25.48
CA GLU A 274 12.50 -8.88 -24.24
C GLU A 274 13.32 -7.59 -24.34
N ALA A 275 13.93 -7.30 -25.49
CA ALA A 275 14.70 -6.07 -25.71
C ALA A 275 13.82 -4.80 -25.60
N GLU A 276 12.57 -4.85 -26.08
CA GLU A 276 11.62 -3.73 -25.96
C GLU A 276 11.17 -3.56 -24.51
N LEU A 277 10.88 -4.67 -23.82
CA LEU A 277 10.54 -4.66 -22.40
C LEU A 277 11.69 -4.10 -21.55
N MET A 278 12.93 -4.48 -21.86
CA MET A 278 14.11 -3.97 -21.17
C MET A 278 14.33 -2.48 -21.40
N ARG A 279 13.97 -1.91 -22.56
CA ARG A 279 14.01 -0.46 -22.74
C ARG A 279 13.08 0.26 -21.77
N ILE A 280 11.87 -0.27 -21.55
CA ILE A 280 10.94 0.24 -20.53
C ILE A 280 11.54 0.11 -19.13
N LEU A 281 11.92 -1.11 -18.74
CA LEU A 281 12.37 -1.44 -17.38
C LEU A 281 13.77 -0.89 -17.02
N SER A 282 14.57 -0.48 -18.00
CA SER A 282 15.89 0.12 -17.76
C SER A 282 15.80 1.48 -17.08
N SER A 283 14.68 2.19 -17.29
CA SER A 283 14.41 3.51 -16.68
C SER A 283 13.85 3.43 -15.26
N VAL A 284 13.58 2.21 -14.77
CA VAL A 284 12.91 1.95 -13.50
C VAL A 284 13.90 1.67 -12.38
N ASP A 285 13.69 2.28 -11.22
CA ASP A 285 14.29 1.83 -9.96
C ASP A 285 13.69 0.49 -9.54
N GLY A 286 14.52 -0.54 -9.41
CA GLY A 286 14.05 -1.89 -9.15
C GLY A 286 13.30 -2.00 -7.82
N ALA A 287 13.82 -1.37 -6.76
CA ALA A 287 13.17 -1.38 -5.45
C ALA A 287 11.79 -0.73 -5.53
N SER A 288 11.67 0.40 -6.24
CA SER A 288 10.38 1.06 -6.50
C SER A 288 9.39 0.16 -7.24
N LEU A 289 9.85 -0.56 -8.28
CA LEU A 289 9.02 -1.51 -9.02
C LEU A 289 8.53 -2.65 -8.12
N ALA A 290 9.42 -3.25 -7.33
CA ALA A 290 9.10 -4.34 -6.42
C ALA A 290 8.00 -3.90 -5.44
N ARG A 291 8.23 -2.78 -4.73
CA ARG A 291 7.28 -2.22 -3.77
C ARG A 291 5.96 -1.86 -4.41
N SER A 292 5.98 -1.27 -5.61
CA SER A 292 4.77 -0.91 -6.36
C SER A 292 3.94 -2.14 -6.76
N PHE A 293 4.59 -3.21 -7.23
CA PHE A 293 3.90 -4.47 -7.60
C PHE A 293 3.25 -5.16 -6.39
N LEU A 294 3.95 -5.22 -5.26
CA LEU A 294 3.42 -5.75 -3.99
C LEU A 294 2.25 -4.90 -3.50
N GLN A 295 2.42 -3.59 -3.46
CA GLN A 295 1.36 -2.66 -3.04
C GLN A 295 0.11 -2.78 -3.93
N ALA A 296 0.29 -2.87 -5.24
CA ALA A 296 -0.82 -3.06 -6.18
C ALA A 296 -1.54 -4.40 -5.94
N HIS A 297 -0.81 -5.49 -5.73
CA HIS A 297 -1.40 -6.80 -5.46
C HIS A 297 -2.15 -6.82 -4.12
N ASP A 298 -1.47 -6.43 -3.04
CA ASP A 298 -1.90 -6.71 -1.68
C ASP A 298 -2.90 -5.69 -1.15
N ASN A 299 -2.63 -4.40 -1.37
CA ASN A 299 -3.46 -3.31 -0.83
C ASN A 299 -4.57 -2.88 -1.80
N MET A 300 -4.36 -3.04 -3.12
CA MET A 300 -5.33 -2.65 -4.14
C MET A 300 -6.05 -3.85 -4.78
N LEU A 301 -5.76 -5.08 -4.31
CA LEU A 301 -6.33 -6.34 -4.82
C LEU A 301 -6.25 -6.42 -6.35
N MET A 302 -5.12 -6.00 -6.90
CA MET A 302 -4.88 -6.04 -8.34
C MET A 302 -4.35 -7.42 -8.74
N ASN A 303 -4.76 -7.86 -9.93
CA ASN A 303 -4.18 -9.05 -10.53
C ASN A 303 -2.81 -8.68 -11.10
N THR A 304 -1.80 -8.67 -10.22
CA THR A 304 -0.42 -8.33 -10.60
C THR A 304 0.22 -9.48 -11.37
N ARG A 305 0.80 -9.17 -12.53
CA ARG A 305 1.53 -10.13 -13.38
C ARG A 305 2.91 -10.42 -12.79
N TRP A 306 3.00 -11.32 -11.81
CA TRP A 306 4.23 -11.69 -11.12
C TRP A 306 5.34 -12.18 -12.05
N GLU A 307 5.00 -12.72 -13.23
CA GLU A 307 5.96 -13.12 -14.27
C GLU A 307 6.83 -11.95 -14.74
N LEU A 308 6.28 -10.71 -14.74
CA LEU A 308 7.05 -9.51 -15.04
C LEU A 308 8.08 -9.21 -13.96
N PHE A 309 7.70 -9.37 -12.69
CA PHE A 309 8.62 -9.21 -11.58
C PHE A 309 9.73 -10.27 -11.61
N HIS A 310 9.37 -11.53 -11.90
CA HIS A 310 10.33 -12.63 -12.03
C HIS A 310 11.34 -12.35 -13.15
N PHE A 311 10.84 -11.92 -14.32
CA PHE A 311 11.69 -11.52 -15.44
C PHE A 311 12.61 -10.37 -15.06
N PHE A 312 12.06 -9.29 -14.48
CA PHE A 312 12.82 -8.13 -14.06
C PHE A 312 13.91 -8.49 -13.05
N PHE A 313 13.56 -9.22 -11.99
CA PHE A 313 14.50 -9.67 -10.97
C PHE A 313 15.66 -10.47 -11.59
N ARG A 314 15.34 -11.40 -12.50
CA ARG A 314 16.35 -12.19 -13.21
C ARG A 314 17.29 -11.33 -14.06
N GLN A 315 16.76 -10.34 -14.78
CA GLN A 315 17.57 -9.43 -15.59
C GLN A 315 18.48 -8.55 -14.72
N ARG A 316 17.97 -8.06 -13.58
CA ARG A 316 18.79 -7.32 -12.60
C ARG A 316 19.86 -8.20 -11.98
N LEU A 317 19.53 -9.45 -11.63
CA LEU A 317 20.51 -10.42 -11.13
C LEU A 317 21.62 -10.68 -12.16
N LEU A 318 21.27 -10.87 -13.44
CA LEU A 318 22.25 -11.00 -14.52
C LEU A 318 23.12 -9.74 -14.67
N SER A 319 22.51 -8.56 -14.64
CA SER A 319 23.24 -7.28 -14.70
C SER A 319 24.24 -7.14 -13.54
N VAL A 320 23.79 -7.38 -12.31
CA VAL A 320 24.64 -7.30 -11.10
C VAL A 320 25.73 -8.37 -11.12
N SER A 321 25.47 -9.55 -11.70
CA SER A 321 26.47 -10.63 -11.82
C SER A 321 27.64 -10.28 -12.74
N ASN A 322 27.45 -9.33 -13.67
CA ASN A 322 28.51 -8.84 -14.56
C ASN A 322 29.38 -7.76 -13.91
N ALA A 323 28.99 -7.24 -12.75
CA ALA A 323 29.82 -6.30 -11.99
C ALA A 323 31.04 -7.02 -11.35
N PRO A 324 32.14 -6.29 -11.07
CA PRO A 324 33.29 -6.86 -10.36
C PRO A 324 32.88 -7.57 -9.07
N ASP A 325 33.51 -8.70 -8.76
CA ASP A 325 33.31 -9.48 -7.52
C ASP A 325 31.87 -10.02 -7.29
N ASN A 326 31.08 -10.16 -8.36
CA ASN A 326 29.70 -10.68 -8.33
C ASN A 326 29.44 -11.88 -9.25
N SER A 327 30.48 -12.51 -9.81
CA SER A 327 30.35 -13.60 -10.77
C SER A 327 29.66 -14.85 -10.20
N ASP A 328 29.67 -15.04 -8.88
CA ASP A 328 28.92 -16.11 -8.20
C ASP A 328 27.41 -15.97 -8.34
N LEU A 329 26.88 -14.75 -8.52
CA LEU A 329 25.46 -14.49 -8.73
C LEU A 329 24.94 -15.01 -10.07
N LEU A 330 25.83 -15.21 -11.07
CA LEU A 330 25.43 -15.69 -12.39
C LEU A 330 24.74 -17.05 -12.31
N SER A 331 25.24 -17.94 -11.44
CA SER A 331 24.65 -19.26 -11.20
C SER A 331 23.22 -19.18 -10.65
N LEU A 332 22.89 -18.12 -9.92
CA LEU A 332 21.59 -17.92 -9.30
C LEU A 332 20.51 -17.53 -10.32
N ALA A 333 20.90 -16.89 -11.43
CA ALA A 333 19.98 -16.48 -12.49
C ALA A 333 19.35 -17.66 -13.25
N SER A 334 19.87 -18.87 -13.07
CA SER A 334 19.33 -20.11 -13.66
C SER A 334 18.42 -20.87 -12.70
N LEU A 335 18.33 -20.47 -11.44
CA LEU A 335 17.52 -21.14 -10.43
C LEU A 335 16.04 -20.77 -10.56
N PRO A 336 15.11 -21.62 -10.09
CA PRO A 336 13.73 -21.24 -9.87
C PRO A 336 13.63 -19.96 -9.04
N PHE A 337 12.66 -19.10 -9.36
CA PHE A 337 12.56 -17.74 -8.82
C PHE A 337 12.70 -17.67 -7.28
N GLU A 338 11.92 -18.46 -6.54
CA GLU A 338 11.98 -18.48 -5.07
C GLU A 338 13.34 -18.93 -4.53
N GLN A 339 13.97 -19.88 -5.21
CA GLN A 339 15.31 -20.34 -4.86
C GLN A 339 16.35 -19.25 -5.17
N ALA A 340 16.20 -18.50 -6.26
CA ALA A 340 17.05 -17.35 -6.57
C ALA A 340 16.91 -16.26 -5.48
N ILE A 341 15.69 -15.92 -5.05
CA ILE A 341 15.42 -14.99 -3.93
C ILE A 341 16.14 -15.46 -2.67
N ALA A 342 15.93 -16.71 -2.26
CA ALA A 342 16.53 -17.27 -1.05
C ALA A 342 18.07 -17.24 -1.08
N ASN A 343 18.67 -17.58 -2.22
CA ASN A 343 20.13 -17.53 -2.38
C ASN A 343 20.67 -16.10 -2.41
N VAL A 344 19.93 -15.15 -2.98
CA VAL A 344 20.31 -13.73 -2.95
C VAL A 344 20.27 -13.18 -1.52
N LEU A 345 19.30 -13.59 -0.69
CA LEU A 345 19.29 -13.24 0.74
C LEU A 345 20.49 -13.80 1.52
N CYS A 346 21.15 -14.84 1.03
CA CYS A 346 22.38 -15.39 1.60
C CYS A 346 23.67 -14.80 0.99
N SER A 347 23.57 -13.87 0.04
CA SER A 347 24.70 -13.45 -0.79
C SER A 347 25.81 -12.68 -0.07
N HIS A 348 25.58 -12.21 1.16
CA HIS A 348 26.58 -11.59 2.03
C HIS A 348 27.12 -12.53 3.13
N ASP A 349 26.73 -13.81 3.18
CA ASP A 349 27.24 -14.74 4.21
C ASP A 349 28.72 -15.13 3.97
N ARG A 350 29.18 -15.10 2.73
CA ARG A 350 30.55 -15.57 2.42
C ARG A 350 31.58 -14.54 2.91
N ALA A 351 32.75 -15.04 3.29
CA ALA A 351 33.83 -14.22 3.84
C ALA A 351 34.66 -13.48 2.75
N THR A 352 34.37 -13.73 1.47
CA THR A 352 35.06 -13.11 0.33
C THR A 352 34.63 -11.66 0.14
N LEU A 353 35.48 -10.84 -0.50
CA LEU A 353 35.02 -9.56 -1.01
C LEU A 353 33.85 -9.81 -1.96
N HIS A 354 32.76 -9.11 -1.71
CA HIS A 354 31.59 -9.08 -2.56
C HIS A 354 31.57 -7.74 -3.27
N GLY A 355 31.20 -7.75 -4.55
CA GLY A 355 30.88 -6.53 -5.28
C GLY A 355 29.68 -5.83 -4.66
N ASP A 356 29.26 -4.73 -5.29
CA ASP A 356 28.01 -4.08 -4.90
C ASP A 356 26.82 -4.99 -5.24
N ARG A 357 26.10 -5.45 -4.20
CA ARG A 357 24.92 -6.32 -4.29
C ARG A 357 23.69 -5.66 -3.68
N GLU A 358 23.77 -4.39 -3.31
CA GLU A 358 22.71 -3.71 -2.55
C GLU A 358 21.38 -3.71 -3.31
N GLU A 359 21.40 -3.43 -4.61
CA GLU A 359 20.19 -3.44 -5.46
C GLU A 359 19.48 -4.80 -5.43
N ILE A 360 20.21 -5.88 -5.72
CA ILE A 360 19.59 -7.20 -5.85
C ILE A 360 19.17 -7.78 -4.50
N PHE A 361 19.92 -7.47 -3.44
CA PHE A 361 19.55 -7.82 -2.07
C PHE A 361 18.28 -7.09 -1.64
N SER A 362 18.22 -5.77 -1.84
CA SER A 362 17.03 -4.95 -1.55
C SER A 362 15.81 -5.43 -2.33
N LEU A 363 15.97 -5.86 -3.58
CA LEU A 363 14.89 -6.43 -4.39
C LEU A 363 14.34 -7.75 -3.80
N ALA A 364 15.24 -8.66 -3.42
CA ALA A 364 14.87 -9.93 -2.81
C ALA A 364 14.18 -9.71 -1.46
N GLU A 365 14.67 -8.73 -0.72
CA GLU A 365 14.14 -8.34 0.58
C GLU A 365 12.76 -7.66 0.46
N ASP A 366 12.59 -6.69 -0.43
CA ASP A 366 11.30 -6.02 -0.68
C ASP A 366 10.22 -7.06 -1.04
N TYR A 367 10.56 -8.04 -1.89
CA TYR A 367 9.67 -9.16 -2.21
C TYR A 367 9.24 -9.94 -0.97
N CYS A 368 10.18 -10.34 -0.11
CA CYS A 368 9.88 -11.08 1.11
C CYS A 368 9.09 -10.25 2.11
N TYR A 369 9.36 -8.95 2.22
CA TYR A 369 8.64 -8.03 3.09
C TYR A 369 7.18 -7.86 2.65
N GLY A 370 6.90 -7.74 1.35
CA GLY A 370 5.52 -7.70 0.86
C GLY A 370 4.76 -9.00 1.13
N LEU A 371 5.41 -10.17 1.09
CA LEU A 371 4.79 -11.43 1.52
C LEU A 371 4.39 -11.41 3.00
N LEU A 372 5.19 -10.79 3.88
CA LEU A 372 4.80 -10.61 5.29
C LEU A 372 3.60 -9.67 5.43
N LEU A 373 3.65 -8.50 4.79
CA LEU A 373 2.58 -7.50 4.88
C LEU A 373 1.23 -8.01 4.37
N SER A 374 1.25 -8.90 3.36
CA SER A 374 0.06 -9.54 2.82
C SER A 374 -0.44 -10.75 3.60
N GLY A 375 0.24 -11.12 4.69
CA GLY A 375 -0.10 -12.31 5.49
C GLY A 375 0.24 -13.63 4.80
N ARG A 376 0.99 -13.62 3.68
CA ARG A 376 1.45 -14.82 2.94
C ARG A 376 2.67 -15.47 3.58
N VAL A 377 2.58 -15.70 4.90
CA VAL A 377 3.65 -16.24 5.72
C VAL A 377 4.11 -17.62 5.25
N SER A 378 3.20 -18.46 4.73
CA SER A 378 3.51 -19.78 4.19
C SER A 378 4.48 -19.72 3.01
N ASP A 379 4.34 -18.72 2.15
CA ASP A 379 5.15 -18.57 0.95
C ASP A 379 6.55 -18.06 1.32
N LEU A 380 6.64 -17.14 2.28
CA LEU A 380 7.93 -16.74 2.83
C LEU A 380 8.63 -17.91 3.52
N LEU A 381 7.92 -18.72 4.31
CA LEU A 381 8.47 -19.94 4.91
C LEU A 381 9.03 -20.89 3.86
N ARG A 382 8.31 -21.09 2.75
CA ARG A 382 8.78 -21.91 1.63
C ARG A 382 10.09 -21.36 1.09
N ILE A 383 10.18 -20.06 0.82
CA ILE A 383 11.40 -19.40 0.31
C ILE A 383 12.57 -19.58 1.28
N ILE A 384 12.41 -19.20 2.55
CA ILE A 384 13.52 -19.25 3.51
C ILE A 384 13.92 -20.68 3.89
N SER A 385 13.05 -21.68 3.65
CA SER A 385 13.36 -23.09 3.89
C SER A 385 14.31 -23.69 2.85
N VAL A 386 14.51 -23.02 1.70
CA VAL A 386 15.40 -23.48 0.62
C VAL A 386 16.88 -23.35 0.99
N VAL A 387 17.21 -22.50 1.96
CA VAL A 387 18.58 -22.18 2.37
C VAL A 387 18.76 -22.29 3.88
N ASP A 388 20.00 -22.34 4.36
CA ASP A 388 20.29 -22.34 5.81
C ASP A 388 19.89 -20.98 6.41
N ARG A 389 19.01 -20.99 7.42
CA ARG A 389 18.53 -19.76 8.10
C ARG A 389 19.69 -18.99 8.72
N VAL A 390 20.70 -19.72 9.20
CA VAL A 390 21.94 -19.14 9.72
C VAL A 390 22.66 -18.33 8.65
N SER A 391 22.70 -18.81 7.40
CA SER A 391 23.31 -18.06 6.29
C SER A 391 22.52 -16.80 5.95
N ILE A 392 21.18 -16.84 6.00
CA ILE A 392 20.36 -15.63 5.85
C ILE A 392 20.74 -14.61 6.93
N LEU A 393 20.71 -15.01 8.21
CA LEU A 393 20.99 -14.09 9.32
C LEU A 393 22.42 -13.55 9.29
N ARG A 394 23.42 -14.37 8.98
CA ARG A 394 24.80 -13.91 8.80
C ARG A 394 24.96 -12.95 7.63
N SER A 395 24.22 -13.17 6.55
CA SER A 395 24.18 -12.27 5.39
C SER A 395 23.61 -10.91 5.81
N TYR A 396 22.50 -10.88 6.56
CA TYR A 396 21.95 -9.67 7.19
C TYR A 396 22.94 -9.00 8.13
N PHE A 397 23.64 -9.77 8.96
CA PHE A 397 24.64 -9.25 9.89
C PHE A 397 25.79 -8.57 9.16
N ARG A 398 26.13 -8.96 7.93
CA ARG A 398 27.23 -8.36 7.15
C ARG A 398 26.77 -7.34 6.12
N CYS A 399 25.49 -7.31 5.77
CA CYS A 399 24.94 -6.40 4.80
C CYS A 399 24.93 -4.97 5.35
N ARG A 400 25.52 -4.02 4.62
CA ARG A 400 25.53 -2.59 5.00
C ARG A 400 24.20 -1.88 4.74
N HIS A 401 23.32 -2.52 3.96
CA HIS A 401 21.99 -2.02 3.67
C HIS A 401 21.13 -2.00 4.94
N ALA A 402 20.26 -0.99 5.06
CA ALA A 402 19.28 -0.92 6.13
C ALA A 402 18.10 -1.85 5.82
N GLY A 403 18.24 -3.13 6.18
CA GLY A 403 17.21 -4.13 5.95
C GLY A 403 15.93 -3.94 6.77
N TYR A 404 14.88 -4.66 6.42
CA TYR A 404 13.62 -4.71 7.14
C TYR A 404 13.75 -5.58 8.39
N ARG A 405 13.62 -4.95 9.56
CA ARG A 405 13.64 -5.59 10.88
C ARG A 405 12.71 -6.80 10.93
N GLU A 406 11.54 -6.70 10.31
CA GLU A 406 10.50 -7.72 10.30
C GLU A 406 10.98 -9.03 9.67
N ILE A 407 11.85 -8.97 8.65
CA ILE A 407 12.42 -10.17 8.02
C ILE A 407 13.44 -10.84 8.95
N VAL A 408 14.32 -10.05 9.57
CA VAL A 408 15.31 -10.56 10.52
C VAL A 408 14.62 -11.20 11.72
N GLU A 409 13.62 -10.51 12.28
CA GLU A 409 12.82 -11.02 13.39
C GLU A 409 12.06 -12.28 13.00
N PHE A 410 11.50 -12.32 11.79
CA PHE A 410 10.80 -13.48 11.29
C PHE A 410 11.73 -14.69 11.18
N VAL A 411 12.91 -14.54 10.57
CA VAL A 411 13.88 -15.64 10.42
C VAL A 411 14.41 -16.08 11.80
N ALA A 412 14.75 -15.13 12.68
CA ALA A 412 15.20 -15.40 14.05
C ALA A 412 14.14 -16.14 14.87
N GLY A 413 12.87 -15.75 14.70
CA GLY A 413 11.72 -16.40 15.30
C GLY A 413 11.48 -17.82 14.78
N HIS A 414 12.19 -18.27 13.75
CA HIS A 414 12.14 -19.65 13.25
C HIS A 414 13.45 -20.41 13.47
N CYS A 415 14.44 -19.83 14.14
CA CYS A 415 15.67 -20.53 14.51
C CYS A 415 15.44 -21.53 15.64
N ASP A 416 16.12 -22.68 15.54
CA ASP A 416 16.20 -23.65 16.63
C ASP A 416 17.51 -23.48 17.45
N HIS A 417 17.72 -24.35 18.44
CA HIS A 417 18.92 -24.30 19.29
C HIS A 417 20.23 -24.52 18.53
N HIS A 418 20.20 -25.29 17.43
CA HIS A 418 21.37 -25.55 16.60
C HIS A 418 21.72 -24.34 15.76
N ASP A 419 20.71 -23.67 15.20
CA ASP A 419 20.87 -22.41 14.47
C ASP A 419 21.52 -21.34 15.36
N ILE A 420 21.01 -21.16 16.59
CA ILE A 420 21.56 -20.18 17.54
C ILE A 420 23.00 -20.53 17.92
N ARG A 421 23.33 -21.82 18.12
CA ARG A 421 24.70 -22.24 18.42
C ARG A 421 25.68 -21.88 17.30
N LYS A 422 25.32 -22.15 16.05
CA LYS A 422 26.12 -21.77 14.86
C LYS A 422 26.30 -20.26 14.74
N LEU A 423 25.25 -19.48 15.06
CA LEU A 423 25.35 -18.01 15.06
C LEU A 423 26.23 -17.51 16.20
N ASN A 424 26.18 -18.14 17.38
CA ASN A 424 27.04 -17.80 18.50
C ASN A 424 28.53 -18.07 18.17
N GLU A 425 28.83 -19.20 17.53
CA GLU A 425 30.16 -19.51 17.01
C GLU A 425 30.63 -18.47 15.96
N PHE A 426 29.73 -18.05 15.07
CA PHE A 426 30.00 -16.95 14.15
C PHE A 426 30.35 -15.65 14.90
N MET A 427 29.55 -15.25 15.90
CA MET A 427 29.80 -14.05 16.70
C MET A 427 31.07 -14.13 17.55
N MET A 428 31.53 -15.35 17.88
CA MET A 428 32.79 -15.58 18.57
C MET A 428 33.98 -15.28 17.66
N ASN A 429 33.94 -15.77 16.42
CA ASN A 429 35.07 -15.81 15.50
C ASN A 429 35.12 -14.66 14.48
N THR A 430 34.05 -13.85 14.38
CA THR A 430 33.93 -12.80 13.34
C THR A 430 34.68 -11.51 13.68
N HIS A 431 35.08 -10.78 12.63
CA HIS A 431 35.65 -9.44 12.75
C HIS A 431 34.54 -8.39 12.85
N TYR A 432 34.31 -7.85 14.05
CA TYR A 432 33.17 -6.98 14.37
C TYR A 432 32.93 -5.77 13.48
N PRO A 433 33.93 -5.06 12.94
CA PRO A 433 33.70 -3.96 11.99
C PRO A 433 32.92 -4.36 10.74
N THR A 434 32.88 -5.66 10.39
CA THR A 434 32.08 -6.17 9.26
C THR A 434 30.65 -6.52 9.63
N VAL A 435 30.33 -6.54 10.93
CA VAL A 435 29.00 -6.88 11.45
C VAL A 435 28.23 -5.60 11.76
N MET A 436 26.99 -5.51 11.30
CA MET A 436 26.10 -4.38 11.51
C MET A 436 25.28 -4.56 12.80
N PRO A 437 25.18 -3.52 13.65
CA PRO A 437 24.53 -3.64 14.95
C PRO A 437 23.00 -3.71 14.90
N THR A 438 22.37 -3.11 13.90
CA THR A 438 20.91 -3.13 13.74
C THR A 438 20.38 -4.56 13.54
N PRO A 439 20.84 -5.33 12.53
CA PRO A 439 20.37 -6.71 12.34
C PRO A 439 20.65 -7.64 13.52
N VAL A 440 21.76 -7.45 14.24
CA VAL A 440 22.07 -8.23 15.45
C VAL A 440 21.08 -7.92 16.58
N SER A 441 20.70 -6.64 16.72
CA SER A 441 19.68 -6.22 17.68
C SER A 441 18.31 -6.81 17.33
N ASP A 442 17.92 -6.75 16.06
CA ASP A 442 16.65 -7.26 15.55
C ASP A 442 16.56 -8.78 15.69
N PHE A 443 17.68 -9.49 15.45
CA PHE A 443 17.78 -10.92 15.72
C PHE A 443 17.45 -11.25 17.18
N LEU A 444 18.04 -10.54 18.14
CA LEU A 444 17.74 -10.77 19.57
C LEU A 444 16.27 -10.54 19.89
N VAL A 445 15.65 -9.51 19.29
CA VAL A 445 14.24 -9.21 19.53
C VAL A 445 13.32 -10.28 18.93
N GLY A 446 13.68 -10.84 17.77
CA GLY A 446 12.91 -11.89 17.11
C GLY A 446 13.03 -13.28 17.73
N LEU A 447 13.99 -13.53 18.62
CA LEU A 447 14.19 -14.84 19.24
C LEU A 447 12.97 -15.27 20.08
N ARG A 448 12.54 -16.53 19.88
CA ARG A 448 11.51 -17.12 20.73
C ARG A 448 12.05 -17.33 22.16
N PRO A 449 11.31 -16.92 23.21
CA PRO A 449 11.72 -17.12 24.60
C PRO A 449 12.08 -18.59 24.91
N ALA A 450 11.26 -19.54 24.44
CA ALA A 450 11.48 -20.98 24.66
C ALA A 450 12.82 -21.50 24.11
N VAL A 451 13.28 -20.96 22.97
CA VAL A 451 14.54 -21.38 22.35
C VAL A 451 15.73 -20.70 23.03
N SER A 452 15.58 -19.42 23.37
CA SER A 452 16.63 -18.61 23.97
C SER A 452 17.11 -19.13 25.34
N ILE A 453 16.25 -19.76 26.14
CA ILE A 453 16.58 -20.19 27.52
C ILE A 453 17.55 -21.39 27.55
N ASN A 454 17.78 -22.08 26.44
CA ASN A 454 18.74 -23.19 26.37
C ASN A 454 20.01 -22.84 25.59
N CYS A 455 20.18 -21.58 25.19
CA CYS A 455 21.31 -21.13 24.39
C CYS A 455 22.02 -19.97 25.07
N ASP A 456 23.34 -20.02 25.09
CA ASP A 456 24.14 -18.91 25.60
C ASP A 456 24.24 -17.79 24.55
N LEU A 457 23.76 -16.59 24.91
CA LEU A 457 23.78 -15.39 24.05
C LEU A 457 24.91 -14.42 24.41
N SER A 458 25.86 -14.82 25.27
CA SER A 458 26.89 -13.92 25.81
C SER A 458 27.74 -13.23 24.73
N HIS A 459 28.02 -13.88 23.59
CA HIS A 459 28.80 -13.24 22.53
C HIS A 459 28.02 -12.19 21.74
N PHE A 460 26.69 -12.30 21.66
CA PHE A 460 25.85 -11.23 21.12
C PHE A 460 25.85 -10.03 22.07
N LEU A 461 25.75 -10.27 23.39
CA LEU A 461 25.82 -9.21 24.39
C LEU A 461 27.19 -8.53 24.43
N ARG A 462 28.28 -9.31 24.28
CA ARG A 462 29.64 -8.79 24.08
C ARG A 462 29.68 -7.81 22.92
N TYR A 463 29.17 -8.22 21.77
CA TYR A 463 29.15 -7.39 20.58
C TYR A 463 28.31 -6.13 20.80
N LEU A 464 27.07 -6.23 21.28
CA LEU A 464 26.17 -5.08 21.48
C LEU A 464 26.66 -4.12 22.57
N SER A 465 27.46 -4.58 23.53
CA SER A 465 28.10 -3.69 24.51
C SER A 465 29.08 -2.71 23.84
N ALA A 466 29.73 -3.13 22.74
CA ALA A 466 30.70 -2.33 21.99
C ALA A 466 30.07 -1.64 20.76
N TYR A 467 29.15 -2.31 20.07
CA TYR A 467 28.53 -1.88 18.82
C TYR A 467 27.01 -1.83 18.99
N ARG A 468 26.52 -0.65 19.34
CA ARG A 468 25.10 -0.37 19.62
C ARG A 468 24.56 0.68 18.67
N GLN A 469 23.24 0.69 18.49
CA GLN A 469 22.57 1.66 17.65
C GLN A 469 21.33 2.20 18.35
N THR A 470 21.17 3.53 18.35
CA THR A 470 20.12 4.23 19.11
C THR A 470 18.72 3.67 18.86
N LYS A 471 18.38 3.40 17.60
CA LYS A 471 17.02 2.98 17.22
C LYS A 471 16.63 1.58 17.72
N THR A 472 17.60 0.69 17.90
CA THR A 472 17.35 -0.72 18.24
C THR A 472 17.79 -1.08 19.66
N TRP A 473 18.52 -0.20 20.35
CA TRP A 473 19.05 -0.45 21.69
C TRP A 473 17.97 -0.72 22.73
N MET A 474 16.93 0.10 22.80
CA MET A 474 15.86 -0.05 23.80
C MET A 474 15.15 -1.42 23.72
N PRO A 475 14.65 -1.87 22.55
CA PRO A 475 14.02 -3.19 22.47
C PRO A 475 15.02 -4.33 22.70
N ALA A 476 16.22 -4.26 22.12
CA ALA A 476 17.23 -5.31 22.29
C ALA A 476 17.71 -5.46 23.74
N SER A 477 17.97 -4.35 24.43
CA SER A 477 18.36 -4.37 25.85
C SER A 477 17.27 -4.92 26.76
N THR A 478 16.01 -4.59 26.48
CA THR A 478 14.86 -5.10 27.24
C THR A 478 14.72 -6.63 27.08
N VAL A 479 14.85 -7.13 25.85
CA VAL A 479 14.80 -8.58 25.59
C VAL A 479 16.01 -9.30 26.19
N ALA A 480 17.22 -8.74 26.04
CA ALA A 480 18.44 -9.32 26.60
C ALA A 480 18.42 -9.42 28.13
N VAL A 481 17.97 -8.38 28.83
CA VAL A 481 17.85 -8.38 30.30
C VAL A 481 16.77 -9.37 30.76
N THR A 482 15.66 -9.47 30.02
CA THR A 482 14.62 -10.45 30.31
C THR A 482 15.12 -11.89 30.10
N TRP A 483 15.89 -12.11 29.03
CA TRP A 483 16.56 -13.39 28.77
C TRP A 483 17.55 -13.75 29.88
N LEU A 484 18.44 -12.83 30.30
CA LEU A 484 19.40 -13.09 31.37
C LEU A 484 18.73 -13.55 32.67
N LYS A 485 17.60 -12.93 33.01
CA LYS A 485 16.79 -13.33 34.18
C LYS A 485 16.24 -14.75 34.05
N ALA A 486 15.81 -15.15 32.85
CA ALA A 486 15.26 -16.49 32.62
C ALA A 486 16.35 -17.57 32.45
N TYR A 487 17.47 -17.22 31.82
CA TYR A 487 18.60 -18.12 31.56
C TYR A 487 19.43 -18.40 32.82
N SER A 488 19.45 -17.45 33.76
CA SER A 488 20.35 -17.36 34.93
C SER A 488 21.75 -16.88 34.56
N VAL A 489 22.20 -15.80 35.22
CA VAL A 489 23.55 -15.23 35.04
C VAL A 489 24.66 -16.20 35.43
N SER A 490 24.38 -17.21 36.26
CA SER A 490 25.35 -18.24 36.63
C SER A 490 25.78 -19.13 35.46
N LYS A 491 24.93 -19.28 34.43
CA LYS A 491 25.15 -20.18 33.28
C LYS A 491 25.83 -19.53 32.08
N VAL A 492 26.09 -18.22 32.12
CA VAL A 492 26.70 -17.49 31.01
C VAL A 492 28.18 -17.84 30.87
N SER A 493 28.66 -18.09 29.65
CA SER A 493 30.08 -18.42 29.40
C SER A 493 31.01 -17.22 29.51
N ASP A 494 30.57 -16.04 29.10
CA ASP A 494 31.38 -14.82 29.09
C ASP A 494 30.84 -13.80 30.11
N ARG A 495 31.07 -14.08 31.39
CA ARG A 495 30.67 -13.22 32.52
C ARG A 495 31.19 -11.78 32.38
N PRO A 496 32.45 -11.51 31.97
CA PRO A 496 32.93 -10.15 31.76
C PRO A 496 32.14 -9.38 30.69
N ALA A 497 31.77 -10.03 29.59
CA ALA A 497 30.93 -9.40 28.56
C ALA A 497 29.52 -9.09 29.07
N VAL A 498 28.90 -10.02 29.79
CA VAL A 498 27.57 -9.82 30.40
C VAL A 498 27.61 -8.67 31.40
N ARG A 499 28.64 -8.61 32.26
CA ARG A 499 28.87 -7.48 33.18
C ARG A 499 28.93 -6.15 32.43
N ARG A 500 29.72 -6.06 31.36
CA ARG A 500 29.84 -4.84 30.55
C ARG A 500 28.51 -4.44 29.91
N PHE A 501 27.78 -5.41 29.38
CA PHE A 501 26.46 -5.17 28.80
C PHE A 501 25.45 -4.64 29.82
N LEU A 502 25.40 -5.22 31.03
CA LEU A 502 24.54 -4.75 32.12
C LEU A 502 24.92 -3.33 32.55
N GLN A 503 26.21 -3.01 32.63
CA GLN A 503 26.68 -1.65 32.89
C GLN A 503 26.21 -0.66 31.82
N CYS A 504 26.25 -1.03 30.53
CA CYS A 504 25.68 -0.21 29.47
C CYS A 504 24.17 0.03 29.68
N CYS A 505 23.40 -0.99 30.09
CA CYS A 505 21.98 -0.83 30.39
C CYS A 505 21.71 0.12 31.57
N ILE A 506 22.66 0.26 32.50
CA ILE A 506 22.54 1.12 33.69
C ILE A 506 22.82 2.59 33.36
N GLN A 507 23.75 2.86 32.45
CA GLN A 507 24.17 4.20 32.07
C GLN A 507 23.02 5.03 31.49
N THR A 508 22.89 6.28 31.95
CA THR A 508 21.85 7.22 31.50
C THR A 508 22.26 8.05 30.29
N ASP A 509 23.56 8.19 30.06
CA ASP A 509 24.19 8.96 28.99
C ASP A 509 24.87 8.07 27.94
N LEU A 510 24.46 6.80 27.84
CA LEU A 510 24.98 5.85 26.87
C LEU A 510 24.76 6.36 25.44
N ARG A 511 25.81 6.42 24.62
CA ARG A 511 25.73 6.87 23.22
C ARG A 511 26.21 5.84 22.22
N ASP A 512 25.64 5.82 21.02
CA ASP A 512 26.14 5.02 19.90
C ASP A 512 27.35 5.66 19.19
N ASN A 513 27.84 4.99 18.15
CA ASN A 513 28.99 5.43 17.36
C ASN A 513 28.75 6.75 16.60
N TRP A 514 27.49 7.19 16.47
CA TRP A 514 27.10 8.47 15.90
C TRP A 514 26.78 9.51 16.97
N ASN A 515 27.19 9.27 18.22
CA ASN A 515 26.98 10.14 19.37
C ASN A 515 25.49 10.37 19.72
N LYS A 516 24.59 9.50 19.25
CA LYS A 516 23.16 9.56 19.56
C LYS A 516 22.86 8.78 20.84
N LEU A 517 21.88 9.26 21.61
CA LEU A 517 21.56 8.71 22.93
C LEU A 517 20.85 7.35 22.79
N CYS A 518 21.43 6.31 23.39
CA CYS A 518 20.85 4.98 23.48
C CYS A 518 20.03 4.86 24.76
N GLU A 519 18.71 5.05 24.65
CA GLU A 519 17.82 5.02 25.80
C GLU A 519 17.53 3.60 26.30
N THR A 520 17.66 3.38 27.61
CA THR A 520 17.18 2.17 28.30
C THR A 520 16.01 2.54 29.20
N SER A 521 14.95 1.73 29.19
CA SER A 521 13.79 1.95 30.06
C SER A 521 14.17 1.83 31.54
N ASN A 522 13.46 2.53 32.43
CA ASN A 522 13.73 2.47 33.87
C ASN A 522 13.61 1.05 34.41
N GLU A 523 12.59 0.31 33.96
CA GLU A 523 12.41 -1.09 34.35
C GLU A 523 13.58 -1.98 33.91
N THR A 524 14.05 -1.86 32.67
CA THR A 524 15.21 -2.59 32.18
C THR A 524 16.47 -2.20 32.95
N ARG A 525 16.61 -0.92 33.31
CA ARG A 525 17.71 -0.41 34.14
C ARG A 525 17.71 -1.03 35.53
N ASP A 526 16.56 -1.08 36.19
CA ASP A 526 16.42 -1.62 37.54
C ASP A 526 16.70 -3.12 37.56
N ARG A 527 16.17 -3.86 36.59
CA ARG A 527 16.46 -5.29 36.40
C ARG A 527 17.95 -5.53 36.12
N ALA A 528 18.58 -4.69 35.30
CA ALA A 528 20.00 -4.80 35.01
C ALA A 528 20.89 -4.59 36.26
N ARG A 529 20.51 -3.68 37.18
CA ARG A 529 21.22 -3.52 38.47
C ARG A 529 21.13 -4.79 39.32
N SER A 530 19.94 -5.36 39.46
CA SER A 530 19.73 -6.59 40.23
C SER A 530 20.54 -7.77 39.68
N LEU A 531 20.57 -7.95 38.35
CA LEU A 531 21.36 -9.02 37.71
C LEU A 531 22.87 -8.77 37.83
N LEU A 532 23.30 -7.51 37.85
CA LEU A 532 24.72 -7.16 38.02
C LEU A 532 25.19 -7.50 39.45
N GLU A 533 24.38 -7.20 40.46
CA GLU A 533 24.65 -7.57 41.85
C GLU A 533 24.73 -9.10 42.02
N GLU A 534 23.81 -9.85 41.41
CA GLU A 534 23.84 -11.32 41.39
C GLU A 534 25.14 -11.86 40.77
N LEU A 535 25.55 -11.31 39.63
CA LEU A 535 26.78 -11.70 38.93
C LEU A 535 28.05 -11.39 39.74
N ASP A 536 28.06 -10.27 40.48
CA ASP A 536 29.18 -9.87 41.33
C ASP A 536 29.28 -10.75 42.59
N ASN A 537 28.15 -11.17 43.16
CA ASN A 537 28.13 -12.10 44.30
C ASN A 537 28.68 -13.49 43.91
N LEU A 538 28.29 -14.02 42.75
CA LEU A 538 28.85 -15.28 42.21
C LEU A 538 30.38 -15.22 42.03
N SER A 539 30.90 -14.04 41.68
CA SER A 539 32.35 -13.84 41.52
C SER A 539 33.08 -13.88 42.86
N ARG A 540 32.44 -13.44 43.96
CA ARG A 540 33.01 -13.47 45.32
C ARG A 540 33.03 -14.88 45.90
N GLU A 541 31.98 -15.67 45.69
CA GLU A 541 31.89 -17.05 46.18
C GLU A 541 32.93 -17.97 45.52
N THR A 542 33.32 -17.69 44.28
CA THR A 542 34.35 -18.49 43.58
C THR A 542 35.78 -18.11 43.99
N GLY A 543 35.98 -16.96 44.66
CA GLY A 543 37.30 -16.43 45.04
C GLY A 543 37.69 -16.66 46.51
N ALA A 544 36.87 -17.36 47.29
CA ALA A 544 37.11 -17.63 48.70
C ALA A 544 37.61 -19.06 48.93
N ASP A 545 38.82 -19.37 48.46
CA ASP A 545 39.72 -20.26 49.21
C ASP A 545 41.20 -19.96 48.87
N PRO A 546 41.86 -19.18 49.72
CA PRO A 546 43.29 -19.29 49.90
C PRO A 546 43.60 -19.40 51.40
N ASP A 547 42.97 -20.31 52.15
CA ASP A 547 43.40 -20.57 53.53
C ASP A 547 42.89 -21.90 54.12
N ALA A 548 43.06 -22.99 53.38
CA ALA A 548 43.09 -24.34 53.95
C ALA A 548 44.55 -24.81 54.07
N CYS A 549 45.12 -24.44 55.21
CA CYS A 549 46.38 -24.87 55.79
C CYS A 549 46.74 -26.35 55.52
N SER A 550 47.91 -26.60 54.92
CA SER A 550 48.66 -27.84 55.14
C SER A 550 50.15 -27.51 55.20
N ASP A 551 50.64 -27.38 56.42
CA ASP A 551 52.06 -27.36 56.76
C ASP A 551 52.75 -28.65 56.28
N SER A 552 53.80 -28.50 55.48
CA SER A 552 55.03 -29.31 55.61
C SER A 552 56.17 -28.67 54.80
N PRO A 553 57.36 -28.47 55.40
CA PRO A 553 58.47 -27.76 54.76
C PRO A 553 59.44 -28.73 54.07
N GLN A 554 59.64 -28.59 52.76
CA GLN A 554 60.90 -29.00 52.12
C GLN A 554 61.11 -28.29 50.78
N ASP A 555 62.37 -27.92 50.57
CA ASP A 555 63.01 -27.52 49.32
C ASP A 555 62.86 -26.06 48.85
N ARG A 556 63.56 -25.20 49.60
CA ARG A 556 64.41 -24.14 49.04
C ARG A 556 65.41 -24.74 48.05
N ALA A 557 65.24 -24.49 46.76
CA ALA A 557 66.30 -24.04 45.83
C ALA A 557 65.76 -23.92 44.40
N LEU A 558 66.30 -22.95 43.67
CA LEU A 558 66.16 -22.70 42.22
C LEU A 558 64.96 -21.84 41.79
N LEU A 559 65.17 -20.51 41.81
CA LEU A 559 65.39 -19.75 40.57
C LEU A 559 65.59 -18.26 40.92
N SER A 560 66.86 -17.90 41.12
CA SER A 560 67.36 -16.55 40.86
C SER A 560 67.56 -16.37 39.36
N ILE A 561 67.62 -15.10 38.90
CA ILE A 561 67.83 -14.56 37.54
C ILE A 561 66.49 -14.12 36.91
N ALA A 562 66.20 -12.85 36.62
CA ALA A 562 66.98 -11.60 36.67
C ALA A 562 66.02 -10.41 36.80
N GLN A 563 66.35 -9.49 37.70
CA GLN A 563 65.89 -8.10 37.69
C GLN A 563 67.10 -7.20 37.45
N ALA A 564 67.01 -6.35 36.43
CA ALA A 564 67.71 -5.07 36.31
C ALA A 564 66.82 -4.21 35.39
N SER A 565 66.00 -3.33 35.95
CA SER A 565 66.33 -1.93 36.31
C SER A 565 66.55 -1.04 35.09
N ALA A 566 65.59 -0.15 34.83
CA ALA A 566 65.85 1.22 34.37
C ALA A 566 64.61 2.11 34.61
N THR A 567 64.70 2.90 35.66
CA THR A 567 63.92 4.12 35.94
C THR A 567 64.23 5.17 34.88
N LEU A 568 63.25 5.98 34.45
CA LEU A 568 63.40 7.40 34.11
C LEU A 568 62.01 8.04 33.84
N ASP A 569 61.83 9.23 34.41
CA ASP A 569 60.73 10.18 34.22
C ASP A 569 61.36 11.50 33.69
N PRO A 570 60.63 12.61 33.47
CA PRO A 570 59.86 13.02 32.28
C PRO A 570 60.48 14.23 31.53
N GLY A 571 59.99 14.53 30.31
CA GLY A 571 60.32 15.81 29.65
C GLY A 571 59.81 15.98 28.20
N HIS A 572 58.68 16.68 28.06
CA HIS A 572 58.38 17.80 27.12
C HIS A 572 58.96 17.80 25.68
N ILE A 573 58.09 17.86 24.66
CA ILE A 573 58.02 18.90 23.59
C ILE A 573 56.79 18.64 22.69
N ASP A 574 56.14 19.74 22.33
CA ASP A 574 54.95 19.94 21.50
C ASP A 574 55.10 19.56 20.00
N ASP A 575 53.96 19.66 19.31
CA ASP A 575 53.73 19.83 17.86
C ASP A 575 53.39 18.60 17.00
N LEU A 576 52.07 18.39 16.83
CA LEU A 576 51.45 17.65 15.72
C LEU A 576 50.51 18.59 14.95
N PRO A 577 50.67 18.74 13.61
CA PRO A 577 49.61 19.24 12.75
C PRO A 577 48.97 18.11 11.93
N GLY A 578 47.63 18.02 12.02
CA GLY A 578 46.67 17.88 10.91
C GLY A 578 46.71 16.66 9.97
N PRO A 579 45.57 15.96 9.75
CA PRO A 579 45.49 14.88 8.79
C PRO A 579 45.19 15.41 7.37
N SER A 580 46.14 15.26 6.45
CA SER A 580 45.90 15.48 5.03
C SER A 580 45.46 14.21 4.32
N ARG A 581 44.29 14.37 3.70
CA ARG A 581 43.55 13.51 2.77
C ARG A 581 44.43 13.15 1.56
N ALA A 582 44.59 11.86 1.26
CA ALA A 582 45.17 11.40 -0.01
C ALA A 582 44.29 10.32 -0.66
N ARG A 583 43.83 10.62 -1.88
CA ARG A 583 43.33 9.67 -2.89
C ARG A 583 44.47 8.76 -3.36
N PRO A 584 44.20 7.52 -3.79
CA PRO A 584 45.09 6.83 -4.71
C PRO A 584 44.61 7.02 -6.15
N LEU A 585 45.50 7.56 -6.97
CA LEU A 585 45.49 7.49 -8.43
C LEU A 585 46.17 6.18 -8.86
N ALA A 586 45.78 5.75 -10.05
CA ALA A 586 46.15 4.55 -10.77
C ALA A 586 47.63 4.14 -10.69
N SER A 587 47.86 2.81 -10.67
CA SER A 587 49.12 2.20 -11.04
C SER A 587 48.84 1.06 -12.02
N ASP A 588 49.16 1.33 -13.29
CA ASP A 588 49.41 0.31 -14.30
C ASP A 588 50.66 -0.49 -13.91
N CYS A 589 50.60 -1.82 -14.03
CA CYS A 589 51.78 -2.66 -14.22
C CYS A 589 51.41 -3.86 -15.10
N HIS A 590 52.09 -3.92 -16.24
CA HIS A 590 52.11 -5.02 -17.20
C HIS A 590 53.00 -6.17 -16.72
N GLU A 591 52.72 -7.36 -17.28
CA GLU A 591 53.53 -8.59 -17.39
C GLU A 591 53.78 -9.38 -16.08
N ARG A 592 53.70 -10.73 -16.02
CA ARG A 592 53.94 -11.74 -17.05
C ARG A 592 53.39 -13.11 -16.64
N THR A 593 52.78 -13.76 -17.63
CA THR A 593 52.66 -15.19 -17.95
C THR A 593 53.39 -16.22 -17.08
N ALA A 594 52.64 -17.21 -16.58
CA ALA A 594 53.12 -18.57 -16.42
C ALA A 594 52.04 -19.56 -16.90
N LEU A 595 52.40 -20.25 -17.98
CA LEU A 595 51.64 -21.24 -18.73
C LEU A 595 51.74 -22.59 -18.00
N ILE A 596 50.61 -23.22 -17.65
CA ILE A 596 50.57 -24.66 -17.37
C ILE A 596 49.51 -25.29 -18.28
N VAL A 597 50.03 -26.06 -19.23
CA VAL A 597 49.30 -26.94 -20.14
C VAL A 597 48.95 -28.22 -19.37
N ALA A 598 47.67 -28.58 -19.37
CA ALA A 598 47.24 -29.96 -19.18
C ALA A 598 46.04 -30.22 -20.09
N THR A 599 46.29 -31.10 -21.05
CA THR A 599 45.41 -31.67 -22.07
C THR A 599 44.49 -32.76 -21.52
N SER A 600 43.36 -32.97 -22.20
CA SER A 600 42.51 -34.18 -22.32
C SER A 600 41.04 -33.80 -22.11
N GLU A 601 40.01 -34.26 -22.83
CA GLU A 601 39.83 -34.91 -24.14
C GLU A 601 38.30 -34.93 -24.34
N SER A 602 37.88 -34.70 -25.59
CA SER A 602 36.62 -35.09 -26.23
C SER A 602 35.74 -36.16 -25.55
N ALA A 603 34.45 -35.85 -25.41
CA ALA A 603 33.37 -36.80 -25.70
C ALA A 603 32.26 -36.09 -26.49
N ALA A 604 32.30 -36.25 -27.81
CA ALA A 604 31.24 -35.86 -28.72
C ALA A 604 30.11 -36.90 -28.68
N ILE A 605 28.87 -36.47 -28.41
CA ILE A 605 27.68 -37.29 -28.61
C ILE A 605 26.89 -36.70 -29.79
N ARG A 606 26.61 -37.60 -30.74
CA ARG A 606 26.02 -37.38 -32.06
C ARG A 606 24.56 -36.95 -31.98
N LEU A 607 24.20 -36.02 -32.87
CA LEU A 607 22.84 -35.79 -33.38
C LEU A 607 22.35 -37.02 -34.17
N PRO A 608 21.06 -37.40 -34.08
CA PRO A 608 20.41 -38.18 -35.13
C PRO A 608 19.60 -37.28 -36.07
N ASP A 609 19.75 -37.58 -37.36
CA ASP A 609 19.10 -36.97 -38.51
C ASP A 609 17.57 -37.16 -38.53
N ALA A 610 16.92 -36.19 -39.17
CA ALA A 610 15.50 -36.19 -39.51
C ALA A 610 15.15 -37.25 -40.57
N PRO A 611 13.88 -37.72 -40.59
CA PRO A 611 13.26 -38.22 -41.79
C PRO A 611 12.23 -37.21 -42.33
N SER A 612 12.44 -36.85 -43.60
CA SER A 612 11.48 -36.25 -44.50
C SER A 612 10.21 -37.10 -44.63
N SER A 613 9.03 -36.49 -44.49
CA SER A 613 7.81 -37.00 -45.13
C SER A 613 6.95 -35.85 -45.62
N SER A 614 6.77 -35.85 -46.94
CA SER A 614 5.82 -35.07 -47.71
C SER A 614 4.40 -35.60 -47.48
N ALA A 615 3.46 -34.73 -47.12
CA ALA A 615 2.04 -34.98 -47.33
C ALA A 615 1.30 -33.64 -47.50
N THR A 616 0.98 -33.37 -48.75
CA THR A 616 -0.05 -32.44 -49.22
C THR A 616 -1.41 -32.76 -48.59
N SER A 617 -2.11 -31.76 -48.08
CA SER A 617 -3.57 -31.78 -47.97
C SER A 617 -4.10 -30.36 -48.05
N ASP A 618 -4.73 -30.07 -49.18
CA ASP A 618 -5.69 -28.99 -49.37
C ASP A 618 -6.80 -29.06 -48.32
N SER A 619 -7.19 -27.91 -47.77
CA SER A 619 -8.51 -27.77 -47.12
C SER A 619 -9.23 -26.57 -47.72
N ALA A 620 -10.21 -26.87 -48.56
CA ALA A 620 -11.17 -25.93 -49.10
C ALA A 620 -12.10 -25.43 -47.98
N PHE A 621 -12.24 -24.10 -47.87
CA PHE A 621 -13.33 -23.48 -47.14
C PHE A 621 -14.59 -23.58 -48.01
N GLU A 622 -15.46 -24.52 -47.69
CA GLU A 622 -16.76 -24.67 -48.32
C GLU A 622 -17.76 -23.70 -47.67
N ALA A 623 -18.24 -22.76 -48.48
CA ALA A 623 -19.31 -21.85 -48.13
C ALA A 623 -20.64 -22.61 -48.12
N SER A 624 -21.34 -22.63 -46.98
CA SER A 624 -22.71 -23.13 -46.92
C SER A 624 -23.69 -22.00 -47.14
N SER A 625 -24.51 -22.15 -48.18
CA SER A 625 -25.68 -21.35 -48.49
C SER A 625 -26.87 -22.30 -48.59
N ARG A 626 -27.95 -22.04 -47.84
CA ARG A 626 -29.37 -22.20 -48.23
C ARG A 626 -30.31 -22.23 -47.02
N LEU A 627 -31.16 -21.21 -46.97
CA LEU A 627 -32.62 -21.30 -47.01
C LEU A 627 -33.27 -22.62 -46.57
N GLU A 628 -34.15 -22.53 -45.56
CA GLU A 628 -35.51 -23.04 -45.72
C GLU A 628 -36.49 -22.27 -44.81
N ASN A 629 -37.47 -21.64 -45.47
CA ASN A 629 -38.72 -21.18 -44.89
C ASN A 629 -39.66 -22.38 -44.78
N ALA A 630 -40.33 -22.57 -43.64
CA ALA A 630 -41.66 -23.18 -43.60
C ALA A 630 -42.45 -22.71 -42.37
N GLN A 631 -43.51 -22.00 -42.73
CA GLN A 631 -44.75 -21.59 -42.06
C GLN A 631 -45.47 -22.66 -41.20
N THR A 632 -46.47 -22.17 -40.44
CA THR A 632 -47.50 -22.82 -39.56
C THR A 632 -47.10 -22.86 -38.08
N ASP A 633 -47.76 -22.17 -37.14
CA ASP A 633 -49.12 -21.61 -37.00
C ASP A 633 -49.17 -20.14 -36.54
#